data_AF-A0A7C1A4T6-F1
#
_entry.id   AF-A0A7C1A4T6-F1
#
_cell.length_a   1.000
_cell.length_b   1.000
_cell.length_c   1.000
_cell.angle_alpha   90.00
_cell.angle_beta   90.00
_cell.angle_gamma   90.00
#
_symmetry.space_group_name_H-M   'P 1'
#
loop_
_entity.id
_entity.type
_entity.pdbx_description
1 polymer ?
#
loop_
_entity_poly.entity_id
_entity_poly.type
_entity_poly.pdbx_seq_one_letter_code
_entity_poly.pdbx_strand_id
1 'polypeptide(L)'
;AREDQDFRNQMVVLAESQEMPSNGLAVSRYLDPALKSRIKNLLLNLDKSREGRLVLKNFGAVRFIETRDEDYALQDQMIKEAGVDIETNACGYMIRGGR
;
A
#
# COMPACT_ATOMS: atom_id res chain seq x y z
N ALA A 1 -15.34 12.40 3.06
CA ALA A 1 -15.79 13.77 2.73
C ALA A 1 -16.78 13.67 1.58
N ARG A 2 -17.90 14.40 1.60
CA ARG A 2 -18.74 14.54 0.41
C ARG A 2 -17.95 15.41 -0.56
N GLU A 3 -17.49 14.83 -1.67
CA GLU A 3 -16.87 15.60 -2.74
C GLU A 3 -17.92 16.52 -3.35
N ASP A 4 -17.65 17.82 -3.31
CA ASP A 4 -18.48 18.82 -3.99
C ASP A 4 -18.22 18.72 -5.50
N GLN A 5 -19.19 18.18 -6.24
CA GLN A 5 -19.06 17.97 -7.69
C GLN A 5 -18.90 19.29 -8.43
N ASP A 6 -19.48 20.39 -7.92
CA ASP A 6 -19.36 21.71 -8.54
C ASP A 6 -17.93 22.22 -8.45
N PHE A 7 -17.24 21.91 -7.35
CA PHE A 7 -15.82 22.24 -7.20
C PHE A 7 -14.93 21.43 -8.15
N ARG A 8 -15.20 20.12 -8.34
CA ARG A 8 -14.43 19.27 -9.26
C ARG A 8 -14.51 19.77 -10.71
N ASN A 9 -15.68 20.25 -11.14
CA ASN A 9 -15.87 20.77 -12.50
C ASN A 9 -15.13 22.10 -12.76
N GLN A 10 -14.66 22.78 -11.71
CA GLN A 10 -13.89 24.01 -11.80
C GLN A 10 -12.37 23.78 -11.75
N MET A 11 -11.91 22.55 -11.55
CA MET A 11 -10.48 22.22 -11.48
C MET A 11 -9.90 21.90 -12.86
N VAL A 12 -8.66 22.32 -13.08
CA VAL A 12 -7.84 21.93 -14.25
C VAL A 12 -6.61 21.16 -13.78
N VAL A 13 -6.28 20.05 -14.45
CA VAL A 13 -5.05 19.30 -14.19
C VAL A 13 -3.88 20.05 -14.82
N LEU A 14 -2.91 20.48 -14.00
CA LEU A 14 -1.74 21.23 -14.47
C LEU A 14 -0.56 20.32 -14.85
N ALA A 15 -0.40 19.22 -14.13
CA ALA A 15 0.62 18.22 -14.35
C ALA A 15 0.19 16.92 -13.67
N GLU A 16 0.73 15.80 -14.16
CA GLU A 16 0.59 14.49 -13.55
C GLU A 16 1.98 13.97 -13.18
N SER A 17 2.07 13.24 -12.07
CA SER A 17 3.31 12.54 -11.75
C SER A 17 3.50 11.35 -12.69
N GLN A 18 4.71 10.82 -12.72
CA GLN A 18 4.93 9.46 -13.21
C GLN A 18 4.06 8.46 -12.43
N GLU A 19 3.86 7.28 -13.03
CA GLU A 19 3.12 6.20 -12.40
C GLU A 19 3.83 5.75 -11.11
N MET A 20 3.05 5.63 -10.04
CA MET A 20 3.54 5.23 -8.72
C MET A 20 3.05 3.81 -8.41
N PRO A 21 3.86 3.00 -7.71
CA PRO A 21 3.40 1.70 -7.25
C PRO A 21 2.17 1.86 -6.35
N SER A 22 1.24 0.92 -6.46
CA SER A 22 0.11 0.84 -5.54
C SER A 22 0.57 0.46 -4.13
N ASN A 23 -0.24 0.77 -3.12
CA ASN A 23 0.06 0.39 -1.74
C ASN A 23 0.23 -1.13 -1.58
N GLY A 24 1.31 -1.54 -0.91
CA GLY A 24 1.59 -2.93 -0.57
C GLY A 24 1.01 -3.36 0.79
N LEU A 25 0.84 -4.67 0.97
CA LEU A 25 0.57 -5.28 2.27
C LEU A 25 1.81 -6.05 2.72
N ALA A 26 2.34 -5.70 3.89
CA ALA A 26 3.47 -6.37 4.51
C ALA A 26 3.03 -7.21 5.71
N VAL A 27 3.71 -8.34 5.93
CA VAL A 27 3.55 -9.17 7.12
C VAL A 27 4.85 -9.19 7.91
N SER A 28 4.76 -9.39 9.23
CA SER A 28 5.94 -9.45 10.10
C SER A 28 6.93 -10.53 9.65
N ARG A 29 8.23 -10.19 9.69
CA ARG A 29 9.32 -11.16 9.48
C ARG A 29 9.28 -12.35 10.45
N TYR A 30 8.63 -12.22 11.60
CA TYR A 30 8.54 -13.26 12.62
C TYR A 30 7.27 -14.12 12.53
N LEU A 31 6.38 -13.83 11.58
CA LEU A 31 5.18 -14.65 11.37
C LEU A 31 5.57 -16.07 10.92
N ASP A 32 4.85 -17.07 11.41
CA ASP A 32 5.06 -18.48 11.02
C ASP A 32 5.09 -18.64 9.48
N PRO A 33 6.07 -19.35 8.91
CA PRO A 33 6.22 -19.47 7.45
C PRO A 33 5.00 -20.11 6.75
N ALA A 34 4.32 -21.06 7.39
CA ALA A 34 3.13 -21.68 6.82
C ALA A 34 1.98 -20.67 6.82
N LEU A 35 1.82 -19.91 7.89
CA LEU A 35 0.82 -18.84 7.95
C LEU A 35 1.09 -17.71 6.95
N LYS A 36 2.34 -17.27 6.78
CA LYS A 36 2.73 -16.31 5.74
C LYS A 36 2.30 -16.78 4.35
N SER A 37 2.62 -18.03 4.01
CA SER A 37 2.26 -18.64 2.73
C SER A 37 0.74 -18.72 2.54
N ARG A 38 0.01 -19.10 3.60
CA ARG A 38 -1.46 -19.15 3.56
C ARG A 38 -2.09 -17.79 3.32
N ILE A 39 -1.64 -16.75 4.01
CA ILE A 39 -2.15 -15.38 3.82
C ILE A 39 -1.88 -14.92 2.38
N LYS A 40 -0.64 -15.08 1.90
CA LYS A 40 -0.27 -14.70 0.53
C LYS A 40 -1.16 -15.39 -0.50
N ASN A 41 -1.28 -16.72 -0.41
CA ASN A 41 -2.08 -17.50 -1.36
C ASN A 41 -3.57 -17.13 -1.30
N LEU A 42 -4.12 -16.88 -0.12
CA LEU A 42 -5.51 -16.47 0.02
C LEU A 42 -5.76 -15.12 -0.66
N LEU A 43 -4.91 -14.11 -0.42
CA LEU A 43 -5.07 -12.79 -1.00
C LEU A 43 -4.94 -12.79 -2.53
N LEU A 44 -3.93 -13.49 -3.06
CA LEU A 44 -3.69 -13.59 -4.51
C LEU A 44 -4.81 -14.32 -5.26
N ASN A 45 -5.61 -15.13 -4.56
CA ASN A 45 -6.73 -15.86 -5.14
C ASN A 45 -8.10 -15.33 -4.68
N LEU A 46 -8.13 -14.19 -3.97
CA LEU A 46 -9.36 -13.66 -3.41
C LEU A 46 -10.38 -13.26 -4.50
N ASP A 47 -9.93 -12.91 -5.69
CA ASP A 47 -10.79 -12.54 -6.82
C ASP A 47 -11.50 -13.75 -7.48
N LYS A 48 -11.08 -14.99 -7.15
CA LYS A 48 -11.59 -16.19 -7.82
C LYS A 48 -12.99 -16.60 -7.37
N SER A 49 -13.37 -16.31 -6.12
CA SER A 49 -14.70 -16.60 -5.60
C SER A 49 -15.65 -15.40 -5.70
N ARG A 50 -16.96 -15.66 -5.66
CA ARG A 50 -17.98 -14.59 -5.65
C ARG A 50 -17.86 -13.75 -4.38
N GLU A 51 -17.69 -14.43 -3.25
CA GLU A 51 -17.55 -13.85 -1.92
C GLU A 51 -16.30 -12.96 -1.86
N GLY A 52 -15.18 -13.45 -2.38
CA GLY A 52 -13.94 -12.68 -2.38
C GLY A 52 -13.99 -11.46 -3.29
N ARG A 53 -14.70 -11.52 -4.43
CA ARG A 53 -14.99 -10.31 -5.25
C ARG A 53 -15.85 -9.28 -4.51
N LEU A 54 -16.78 -9.71 -3.65
CA LEU A 54 -17.55 -8.78 -2.82
C LEU A 54 -16.66 -8.10 -1.76
N VAL A 55 -15.74 -8.85 -1.14
CA VAL A 55 -14.75 -8.29 -0.21
C VAL A 55 -13.85 -7.27 -0.93
N LEU A 56 -13.33 -7.61 -2.11
CA LEU A 56 -12.49 -6.73 -2.92
C LEU A 56 -13.22 -5.45 -3.33
N LYS A 57 -14.50 -5.56 -3.73
CA LYS A 57 -15.33 -4.39 -4.04
C LYS A 57 -15.48 -3.46 -2.83
N ASN A 58 -15.73 -4.01 -1.64
CA ASN A 58 -15.85 -3.20 -0.42
C ASN A 58 -14.51 -2.60 0.01
N PHE A 59 -13.40 -3.28 -0.30
CA PHE A 59 -12.05 -2.78 -0.10
C PHE A 59 -11.64 -1.71 -1.14
N GLY A 60 -12.35 -1.60 -2.25
CA GLY A 60 -12.01 -0.67 -3.34
C GLY A 60 -10.92 -1.19 -4.28
N ALA A 61 -10.69 -2.51 -4.34
CA ALA A 61 -9.72 -3.13 -5.24
C ALA A 61 -10.39 -4.13 -6.20
N VAL A 62 -9.70 -4.43 -7.31
CA VAL A 62 -10.13 -5.45 -8.27
C VAL A 62 -9.53 -6.82 -7.94
N ARG A 63 -8.28 -6.85 -7.48
CA ARG A 63 -7.53 -8.04 -7.06
C ARG A 63 -6.28 -7.62 -6.27
N PHE A 64 -5.67 -8.56 -5.57
CA PHE A 64 -4.29 -8.43 -5.13
C PHE A 64 -3.35 -9.01 -6.18
N ILE A 65 -2.18 -8.40 -6.33
CA ILE A 65 -1.08 -8.92 -7.15
C ILE A 65 0.15 -9.11 -6.27
N GLU A 66 1.06 -9.95 -6.71
CA GLU A 66 2.35 -10.09 -6.05
C GLU A 66 3.18 -8.83 -6.28
N THR A 67 3.93 -8.42 -5.26
CA THR A 67 4.86 -7.30 -5.31
C THR A 67 6.18 -7.69 -4.66
N ARG A 68 7.25 -7.01 -5.03
CA ARG A 68 8.61 -7.16 -4.52
C ARG A 68 9.17 -5.82 -4.08
N ASP A 69 10.23 -5.86 -3.29
CA ASP A 69 10.87 -4.64 -2.79
C ASP A 69 11.32 -3.72 -3.95
N GLU A 70 11.73 -4.29 -5.09
CA GLU A 70 12.16 -3.52 -6.27
C GLU A 70 11.03 -2.71 -6.93
N ASP A 71 9.76 -3.10 -6.73
CA ASP A 71 8.61 -2.36 -7.27
C ASP A 71 8.50 -0.96 -6.63
N TYR A 72 9.14 -0.75 -5.47
CA TYR A 72 9.17 0.51 -4.74
C TYR A 72 10.48 1.29 -4.92
N ALA A 73 11.39 0.84 -5.79
CA ALA A 73 12.69 1.50 -6.01
C ALA A 73 12.56 2.99 -6.40
N LEU A 74 11.49 3.33 -7.13
CA LEU A 74 11.18 4.72 -7.49
C LEU A 74 10.89 5.59 -6.25
N GLN A 75 10.15 5.04 -5.30
CA GLN A 75 9.85 5.72 -4.04
C GLN A 75 11.13 5.94 -3.22
N ASP A 76 12.01 4.94 -3.16
CA ASP A 76 13.31 5.05 -2.49
C ASP A 76 14.19 6.14 -3.12
N GLN A 77 14.20 6.23 -4.46
CA GLN A 77 14.91 7.28 -5.18
C GLN A 77 14.36 8.66 -4.82
N MET A 78 13.04 8.83 -4.83
CA MET A 78 12.40 10.11 -4.52
C MET A 78 12.66 10.55 -3.08
N ILE A 79 12.64 9.62 -2.12
CA ILE A 79 12.97 9.93 -0.72
C ILE A 79 14.42 10.42 -0.59
N LYS A 80 15.36 9.78 -1.28
CA LYS A 80 16.77 10.20 -1.31
C LYS A 80 16.93 11.59 -1.94
N GLU A 81 16.28 11.84 -3.07
CA GLU A 81 16.33 13.13 -3.77
C GLU A 81 15.69 14.26 -2.95
N ALA A 82 14.63 13.95 -2.21
CA ALA A 82 13.98 14.90 -1.31
C ALA A 82 14.80 15.20 -0.03
N GLY A 83 15.92 14.48 0.20
CA GLY A 83 16.73 14.63 1.41
C GLY A 83 15.99 14.22 2.69
N VAL A 84 14.99 13.34 2.57
CA VAL A 84 14.21 12.86 3.72
C VAL A 84 14.97 11.73 4.41
N ASP A 85 15.30 11.94 5.69
CA ASP A 85 15.82 10.88 6.55
C ASP A 85 14.68 10.08 7.20
N ILE A 86 14.50 8.85 6.73
CA ILE A 86 13.45 7.95 7.21
C ILE A 86 13.77 7.42 8.63
N GLU A 87 15.04 7.38 9.03
CA GLU A 87 15.42 6.91 10.38
C GLU A 87 14.94 7.88 11.45
N THR A 88 15.02 9.18 11.18
CA THR A 88 14.52 10.21 12.09
C THR A 88 13.00 10.17 12.24
N ASN A 89 12.24 9.78 11.20
CA ASN A 89 10.78 9.63 11.27
C ASN A 89 10.31 8.26 11.84
N ALA A 90 11.19 7.28 11.96
CA ALA A 90 10.92 6.03 12.67
C ALA A 90 10.98 6.21 14.21
N CYS A 91 11.54 7.33 14.68
CA CYS A 91 11.70 7.66 16.08
C CYS A 91 10.45 8.38 16.63
N GLY A 92 9.41 7.61 16.91
CA GLY A 92 8.23 8.08 17.65
C GLY A 92 7.42 7.00 18.35
N TYR A 93 7.50 5.74 17.91
CA TYR A 93 6.70 4.64 18.48
C TYR A 93 7.50 3.42 18.95
N MET A 94 8.82 3.37 18.73
CA MET A 94 9.70 2.31 19.25
C MET A 94 10.45 2.70 20.54
N ILE A 95 9.91 3.62 21.35
CA ILE A 95 10.34 3.86 22.74
C ILE A 95 9.13 3.70 23.66
N ARG A 96 8.55 2.50 23.77
CA ARG A 96 7.94 1.94 25.00
C ARG A 96 7.83 0.41 24.91
N GLY A 97 8.88 -0.26 24.44
CA GLY A 97 9.13 -1.67 24.72
C GLY A 97 9.82 -1.81 26.08
N GLY A 98 9.14 -1.37 27.14
CA GLY A 98 9.65 -1.44 28.52
C GLY A 98 8.89 -2.50 29.32
N ARG A 99 9.44 -3.71 29.34
CA ARG A 99 9.73 -4.54 30.53
C ARG A 99 10.26 -5.90 30.09
#